data_AF-A0A832S9H5-F1
#
_entry.id   AF-A0A832S9H5-F1
#
_cell.length_a   1.000
_cell.length_b   1.000
_cell.length_c   1.000
_cell.angle_alpha   90.00
_cell.angle_beta   90.00
_cell.angle_gamma   90.00
#
_symmetry.space_group_name_H-M   'P 1'
#
loop_
_entity.id
_entity.type
_entity.pdbx_description
1 polymer ?
#
loop_
_entity_poly.entity_id
_entity_poly.type
_entity_poly.pdbx_seq_one_letter_code
_entity_poly.pdbx_strand_id
1 'polypeptide(L)' 'MVINTDICGIKVGDWYPAHVMGIINLSPESFYEGSIISPESALEVARKMVEDGATFLDIGARSTWRFAEH' A
#
# COMPACT_ATOMS: atom_id res chain seq x y z
N MET A 1 21.82 1.26 -17.05
CA MET A 1 20.70 0.38 -17.44
C MET A 1 19.44 1.20 -17.30
N VAL A 2 18.59 1.22 -18.32
CA VAL A 2 17.28 1.89 -18.24
C VAL A 2 16.25 0.87 -17.80
N ILE A 3 15.43 1.19 -16.80
CA ILE A 3 14.33 0.32 -16.34
C ILE A 3 13.01 0.89 -16.85
N ASN A 4 12.25 0.06 -17.55
CA ASN A 4 10.89 0.34 -18.01
C ASN A 4 10.08 -0.94 -17.97
N THR A 5 8.91 -0.89 -17.36
CA THR A 5 7.99 -2.03 -17.31
C THR A 5 6.54 -1.56 -17.27
N ASP A 6 5.65 -2.53 -17.42
CA ASP A 6 4.22 -2.41 -17.20
C ASP A 6 3.86 -3.30 -16.01
N ILE A 7 3.23 -2.72 -14.98
CA ILE A 7 2.73 -3.45 -13.82
C ILE A 7 1.22 -3.22 -13.80
N CYS A 8 0.45 -4.25 -14.14
CA CYS A 8 -1.02 -4.20 -14.14
C CYS A 8 -1.61 -3.03 -14.96
N GLY A 9 -0.99 -2.68 -16.10
CA GLY A 9 -1.41 -1.57 -16.96
C GLY A 9 -0.80 -0.22 -16.59
N ILE A 10 0.00 -0.14 -15.52
CA ILE A 10 0.68 1.08 -15.08
C ILE A 10 2.12 1.05 -15.59
N LYS A 11 2.52 2.10 -16.32
CA LYS A 11 3.90 2.27 -16.77
C LYS A 11 4.79 2.75 -15.60
N VAL A 12 5.86 2.00 -15.34
CA VAL A 12 6.82 2.26 -14.26
C VAL A 12 8.23 2.20 -14.83
N GLY A 13 9.08 3.18 -14.49
CA GLY A 13 10.45 3.23 -14.98
C GLY A 13 11.02 4.64 -15.07
N ASP A 14 12.26 4.74 -15.56
CA ASP A 14 13.07 5.97 -15.58
C ASP A 14 12.43 7.13 -16.37
N TRP A 15 11.45 6.83 -17.22
CA TRP A 15 10.79 7.78 -18.11
C TRP A 15 9.38 8.16 -17.66
N TYR A 16 8.88 7.56 -16.58
CA TYR A 16 7.52 7.78 -16.08
C TYR A 16 7.58 8.54 -14.75
N PRO A 17 6.54 9.32 -14.42
CA PRO A 17 6.46 9.97 -13.11
C PRO A 17 6.54 8.98 -11.96
N ALA A 18 6.95 9.48 -10.78
CA ALA A 18 6.85 8.71 -9.55
C ALA A 18 5.39 8.37 -9.27
N HIS A 19 5.18 7.16 -8.76
CA HIS A 19 3.87 6.64 -8.38
C HIS A 19 3.73 6.66 -6.86
N VAL A 20 2.50 6.87 -6.38
CA VAL A 20 2.18 6.80 -4.96
C VAL A 20 1.53 5.46 -4.66
N MET A 21 2.07 4.76 -3.66
CA MET A 21 1.53 3.51 -3.15
C MET A 21 0.85 3.76 -1.80
N GLY A 22 -0.45 3.53 -1.74
CA GLY A 22 -1.20 3.56 -0.48
C GLY A 22 -0.95 2.28 0.31
N ILE A 23 -0.67 2.40 1.62
CA ILE A 23 -0.41 1.26 2.50
C ILE A 23 -1.63 1.00 3.38
N ILE A 24 -2.20 -0.20 3.32
CA ILE A 24 -3.31 -0.66 4.17
C ILE A 24 -2.78 -1.77 5.07
N ASN A 25 -2.55 -1.43 6.34
CA ASN A 25 -2.14 -2.40 7.35
C ASN A 25 -3.37 -2.93 8.09
N LEU A 26 -3.60 -4.24 8.04
CA LEU A 26 -4.70 -4.90 8.72
C LEU A 26 -4.26 -5.60 10.02
N SER A 27 -2.94 -5.75 10.22
CA SER A 27 -2.39 -6.48 11.37
C SER A 27 -2.48 -5.66 12.66
N PRO A 28 -3.07 -6.21 13.75
CA PRO A 28 -3.08 -5.59 15.07
C PRO A 28 -1.67 -5.29 15.61
N GLU A 29 -0.68 -6.06 15.18
CA GLU A 29 0.72 -5.97 15.63
C GLU A 29 1.54 -4.96 14.82
N SER A 30 0.89 -4.10 14.03
CA SER A 30 1.55 -3.04 13.28
C SER A 30 2.24 -2.05 14.23
N PHE A 31 3.44 -1.59 13.86
CA PHE A 31 4.24 -0.68 14.70
C PHE A 31 3.52 0.63 15.09
N TYR A 32 2.58 1.09 14.27
CA TYR A 32 1.85 2.34 14.47
C TYR A 32 0.35 2.05 14.54
N GLU A 33 -0.20 2.02 15.75
CA GLU A 33 -1.61 1.67 15.99
C GLU A 33 -2.59 2.55 15.18
N GLY A 34 -2.26 3.82 14.99
CA GLY A 34 -3.08 4.76 14.22
C GLY A 34 -3.15 4.52 12.72
N SER A 35 -2.37 3.58 12.16
CA SER A 35 -2.45 3.19 10.74
C SER A 35 -3.12 1.84 10.51
N ILE A 36 -3.59 1.19 11.58
CA ILE A 36 -4.30 -0.08 11.47
C ILE A 36 -5.72 0.19 10.98
N ILE A 37 -6.08 -0.47 9.89
CA ILE A 37 -7.40 -0.41 9.27
C ILE A 37 -8.15 -1.69 9.60
N SER A 38 -9.39 -1.57 10.07
CA SER A 38 -10.25 -2.74 10.27
C SER A 38 -10.59 -3.38 8.92
N PRO A 39 -10.64 -4.72 8.80
CA PRO A 39 -11.03 -5.40 7.56
C PRO A 39 -12.34 -4.88 6.96
N GLU A 40 -13.29 -4.49 7.80
CA GLU A 40 -14.61 -3.97 7.42
C GLU A 40 -14.53 -2.61 6.72
N SER A 41 -13.53 -1.79 7.04
CA SER A 41 -13.32 -0.46 6.43
C SER A 41 -12.27 -0.45 5.32
N ALA A 42 -11.56 -1.56 5.11
CA ALA A 42 -10.46 -1.66 4.15
C ALA A 42 -10.85 -1.25 2.72
N LEU A 43 -12.06 -1.63 2.28
CA LEU A 43 -12.55 -1.27 0.95
C LEU A 43 -12.79 0.24 0.80
N GLU A 44 -13.39 0.88 1.81
CA GLU A 44 -13.65 2.31 1.80
C GLU A 44 -12.33 3.10 1.79
N VAL A 45 -11.38 2.69 2.63
CA VAL A 45 -10.05 3.30 2.69
C VAL A 45 -9.30 3.13 1.36
N ALA A 46 -9.34 1.94 0.76
CA ALA A 46 -8.73 1.68 -0.55
C ALA A 46 -9.31 2.60 -1.64
N ARG A 47 -10.64 2.76 -1.68
CA ARG A 47 -11.30 3.66 -2.63
C ARG A 47 -10.85 5.10 -2.42
N LYS A 48 -10.82 5.57 -1.18
CA LYS A 48 -10.37 6.91 -0.85
C LYS A 48 -8.91 7.15 -1.27
N MET A 49 -8.02 6.20 -1.04
CA MET A 49 -6.62 6.31 -1.46
C MET A 49 -6.49 6.47 -2.97
N VAL A 50 -7.28 5.72 -3.75
CA VAL A 50 -7.31 5.83 -5.22
C VAL A 50 -7.87 7.20 -5.65
N GLU A 51 -8.95 7.66 -5.02
CA GLU A 51 -9.54 8.99 -5.27
C GLU A 51 -8.55 10.12 -4.94
N ASP A 52 -7.75 9.97 -3.89
CA ASP A 52 -6.70 10.91 -3.48
C ASP A 52 -5.42 10.80 -4.35
N GLY A 53 -5.35 9.85 -5.29
CA GLY A 53 -4.30 9.76 -6.32
C GLY A 53 -3.28 8.63 -6.15
N ALA A 54 -3.50 7.68 -5.23
CA ALA A 54 -2.68 6.47 -5.16
C ALA A 54 -2.89 5.62 -6.42
N THR A 55 -1.79 5.20 -7.04
CA THR A 55 -1.80 4.34 -8.24
C THR A 55 -1.52 2.87 -7.91
N PHE A 56 -0.91 2.63 -6.75
CA PHE A 56 -0.73 1.29 -6.18
C PHE A 56 -1.34 1.22 -4.78
N LEU A 57 -1.74 0.01 -4.39
CA LEU A 57 -2.11 -0.31 -3.01
C LEU A 57 -1.27 -1.51 -2.55
N ASP A 58 -0.71 -1.40 -1.35
CA ASP A 58 -0.04 -2.48 -0.63
C ASP A 58 -0.88 -2.86 0.58
N ILE A 59 -1.27 -4.13 0.67
CA ILE A 59 -2.21 -4.63 1.68
C ILE A 59 -1.49 -5.66 2.53
N GLY A 60 -1.16 -5.29 3.76
CA GLY A 60 -0.43 -6.13 4.71
C GLY A 60 -1.33 -6.69 5.79
N ALA A 61 -1.54 -8.02 5.80
CA ALA A 61 -2.28 -8.72 6.85
C ALA A 61 -1.41 -9.16 8.04
N ARG A 62 -0.08 -9.01 7.93
CA ARG A 62 0.87 -9.36 8.97
C ARG A 62 1.98 -8.31 9.04
N SER A 63 2.23 -7.83 10.24
CA SER A 63 3.30 -6.88 10.50
C SER A 63 4.66 -7.56 10.31
N THR A 64 5.56 -6.89 9.58
CA THR A 64 6.99 -7.26 9.49
C THR A 64 7.82 -6.54 10.57
N TRP A 65 7.14 -5.85 11.49
CA TRP A 65 7.79 -5.18 12.61
C TRP A 65 8.52 -6.22 13.48
N ARG A 66 9.75 -5.90 13.86
CA ARG A 66 10.62 -6.83 14.59
C ARG A 66 10.08 -7.26 15.96
N PHE A 67 9.12 -6.52 16.53
CA PHE A 67 8.46 -6.86 17.78
C PHE A 67 6.97 -7.21 17.59
N ALA A 68 6.54 -7.48 16.35
CA ALA A 68 5.24 -8.10 16.14
C ALA A 68 5.29 -9.50 16.73
N GLU A 69 4.56 -9.72 17.84
CA GLU A 69 4.44 -11.03 18.44
C GLU A 69 3.69 -12.00 17.51
N HIS A 70 3.89 -13.29 17.71
CA HIS A 70 3.22 -14.36 16.95
C HIS A 70 1.92 -14.78 17.62
#